data_AF-A0A3N9N0J2-F1
#
_entry.id   AF-A0A3N9N0J2-F1
#
_cell.length_a   1.000
_cell.length_b   1.000
_cell.length_c   1.000
_cell.angle_alpha   90.00
_cell.angle_beta   90.00
_cell.angle_gamma   90.00
#
_symmetry.space_group_name_H-M   'P 1'
#
loop_
_entity.id
_entity.type
_entity.pdbx_description
1 polymer ?
#
loop_
_entity_poly.entity_id
_entity_poly.type
_entity_poly.pdbx_seq_one_letter_code
_entity_poly.pdbx_strand_id
1 'polypeptide(L)'
;NDTRMPTLHEKYKVPHFDVKGEANAFFTKYNVPTTFLLTSFYWDNFIHFGMGPQKGPDGKLAITFPMGNKKLPGIAAADIGKCAFGIFKAGSKYIGQSVGIAGDHVTGNEMADTLSDIIGKEIAYNEVPPDVYRGFGFPGADDLGNMFQFKQEFEDYFCGARSLDFSRSLNPALQSFEAWAAENKERIPIGE
;
A
#
# COMPACT_ATOMS: atom_id res chain seq x y z
N ASN A 1 25.25 5.43 -0.22
CA ASN A 1 24.73 5.47 -1.60
C ASN A 1 24.28 4.08 -2.00
N ASP A 2 23.00 3.78 -1.82
CA ASP A 2 22.41 2.55 -2.33
C ASP A 2 22.15 2.70 -3.84
N THR A 3 22.76 1.83 -4.63
CA THR A 3 22.68 1.82 -6.10
C THR A 3 21.69 0.77 -6.63
N ARG A 4 21.08 -0.02 -5.75
CA ARG A 4 20.11 -1.08 -6.11
C ARG A 4 18.76 -0.51 -6.54
N MET A 5 18.47 0.74 -6.16
CA MET A 5 17.28 1.48 -6.53
C MET A 5 17.69 2.78 -7.24
N PRO A 6 17.11 3.12 -8.42
CA PRO A 6 17.45 4.35 -9.12
C PRO A 6 17.06 5.59 -8.31
N THR A 7 17.84 6.67 -8.47
CA THR A 7 17.49 7.98 -7.92
C THR A 7 16.67 8.75 -8.96
N LEU A 8 15.46 9.16 -8.59
CA LEU A 8 14.52 9.91 -9.42
C LEU A 8 14.59 11.40 -9.08
N HIS A 9 14.35 12.25 -10.08
CA HIS A 9 14.47 13.72 -9.96
C HIS A 9 15.79 14.16 -9.31
N GLU A 10 16.88 13.43 -9.60
CA GLU A 10 18.24 13.67 -9.11
C GLU A 10 18.45 13.58 -7.59
N LYS A 11 17.37 13.40 -6.82
CA LYS A 11 17.39 13.52 -5.35
C LYS A 11 16.67 12.40 -4.60
N TYR A 12 15.59 11.86 -5.14
CA TYR A 12 14.65 11.02 -4.39
C TYR A 12 14.78 9.54 -4.74
N LYS A 13 14.62 8.67 -3.74
CA LYS A 13 14.47 7.23 -3.95
C LYS A 13 13.01 6.89 -4.18
N VAL A 14 12.10 7.43 -3.41
CA VAL A 14 10.65 7.27 -3.65
C VAL A 14 10.04 8.66 -3.57
N PRO A 15 10.03 9.44 -4.67
CA PRO A 15 9.58 10.84 -4.70
C PRO A 15 8.33 11.14 -3.88
N HIS A 16 7.25 10.35 -4.04
CA HIS A 16 6.00 10.58 -3.32
C HIS A 16 6.06 10.25 -1.82
N PHE A 17 7.08 9.51 -1.34
CA PHE A 17 7.35 9.33 0.09
C PHE A 17 8.32 10.37 0.62
N ASP A 18 9.43 10.59 -0.10
CA ASP A 18 10.51 11.46 0.34
C ASP A 18 10.03 12.90 0.51
N VAL A 19 9.25 13.43 -0.45
CA VAL A 19 8.68 14.78 -0.35
C VAL A 19 7.71 14.92 0.84
N LYS A 20 6.95 13.87 1.17
CA LYS A 20 6.10 13.87 2.37
C LYS A 20 6.94 13.88 3.65
N GLY A 21 8.05 13.13 3.67
CA GLY A 21 9.02 13.12 4.77
C GLY A 21 9.66 14.49 4.98
N GLU A 22 10.06 15.17 3.91
CA GLU A 22 10.58 16.54 3.97
C GLU A 22 9.52 17.53 4.47
N ALA A 23 8.28 17.40 4.02
CA ALA A 23 7.17 18.23 4.47
C ALA A 23 6.92 18.09 5.99
N ASN A 24 7.10 16.90 6.58
CA ASN A 24 6.93 16.69 8.02
C ASN A 24 7.85 17.59 8.87
N ALA A 25 9.06 17.88 8.38
CA ALA A 25 10.01 18.73 9.09
C ALA A 25 9.48 20.16 9.30
N PHE A 26 8.63 20.67 8.40
CA PHE A 26 8.02 21.99 8.54
C PHE A 26 7.02 22.02 9.70
N PHE A 27 6.17 21.00 9.85
CA PHE A 27 5.22 20.92 10.96
C PHE A 27 5.94 20.91 12.32
N THR A 28 7.01 20.13 12.42
CA THR A 28 7.86 20.09 13.62
C THR A 28 8.57 21.42 13.86
N LYS A 29 9.19 22.01 12.84
CA LYS A 29 9.91 23.30 12.93
C LYS A 29 9.04 24.43 13.47
N TYR A 30 7.77 24.47 13.07
CA TYR A 30 6.82 25.50 13.48
C TYR A 30 5.96 25.12 14.69
N ASN A 31 6.29 24.02 15.39
CA ASN A 31 5.57 23.52 16.57
C ASN A 31 4.06 23.35 16.33
N VAL A 32 3.67 22.95 15.12
CA VAL A 32 2.27 22.63 14.83
C VAL A 32 1.92 21.33 15.57
N PRO A 33 0.81 21.27 16.32
CA PRO A 33 0.39 20.05 16.99
C PRO A 33 -0.04 18.99 15.95
N THR A 34 0.90 18.15 15.52
CA THR A 34 0.73 17.24 14.38
C THR A 34 0.96 15.78 14.77
N THR A 35 0.11 14.89 14.27
CA THR A 35 0.37 13.46 14.19
C THR A 35 0.67 13.09 12.73
N PHE A 36 1.78 12.41 12.47
CA PHE A 36 2.16 11.98 11.13
C PHE A 36 1.56 10.61 10.84
N LEU A 37 0.41 10.59 10.16
CA LEU A 37 -0.28 9.35 9.83
C LEU A 37 0.35 8.67 8.61
N LEU A 38 1.00 7.53 8.82
CA LEU A 38 1.59 6.71 7.77
C LEU A 38 0.56 5.71 7.26
N THR A 39 0.05 5.93 6.05
CA THR A 39 -0.93 5.02 5.45
C THR A 39 -0.24 3.84 4.74
N SER A 40 -1.05 2.96 4.17
CA SER A 40 -0.65 1.68 3.57
C SER A 40 -0.99 1.61 2.08
N PHE A 41 -0.80 0.46 1.44
CA PHE A 41 -1.34 0.24 0.10
C PHE A 41 -2.88 0.27 0.15
N TYR A 42 -3.52 1.08 -0.68
CA TYR A 42 -4.98 1.16 -0.67
C TYR A 42 -5.51 0.04 -1.55
N TRP A 43 -6.32 -0.86 -0.99
CA TRP A 43 -6.93 -1.89 -1.80
C TRP A 43 -7.86 -1.29 -2.87
N ASP A 44 -8.40 -0.11 -2.63
CA ASP A 44 -9.11 0.72 -3.61
C ASP A 44 -8.33 0.99 -4.91
N ASN A 45 -7.00 0.84 -4.91
CA ASN A 45 -6.19 0.88 -6.14
C ASN A 45 -6.55 -0.24 -7.13
N PHE A 46 -7.08 -1.37 -6.65
CA PHE A 46 -7.63 -2.44 -7.48
C PHE A 46 -8.89 -2.02 -8.25
N ILE A 47 -9.58 -0.96 -7.80
CA ILE A 47 -10.78 -0.42 -8.44
C ILE A 47 -10.42 0.76 -9.35
N HIS A 48 -9.67 1.73 -8.83
CA HIS A 48 -9.56 3.06 -9.45
C HIS A 48 -8.25 3.29 -10.19
N PHE A 49 -7.22 2.46 -9.95
CA PHE A 49 -5.85 2.74 -10.40
C PHE A 49 -5.29 1.69 -11.36
N GLY A 50 -6.14 0.82 -11.91
CA GLY A 50 -5.74 -0.20 -12.87
C GLY A 50 -4.80 -1.28 -12.30
N MET A 51 -4.73 -1.40 -10.97
CA MET A 51 -3.89 -2.42 -10.31
C MET A 51 -4.62 -3.75 -10.09
N GLY A 52 -5.90 -3.81 -10.45
CA GLY A 52 -6.75 -5.01 -10.38
C GLY A 52 -6.33 -6.08 -11.39
N PRO A 53 -6.98 -7.27 -11.37
CA PRO A 53 -6.65 -8.37 -12.27
C PRO A 53 -6.71 -7.96 -13.75
N GLN A 54 -5.61 -8.20 -14.48
CA GLN A 54 -5.50 -7.97 -15.92
C GLN A 54 -5.24 -9.28 -16.64
N LYS A 55 -5.74 -9.44 -17.88
CA LYS A 55 -5.38 -10.60 -18.70
C LYS A 55 -3.98 -10.45 -19.25
N GLY A 56 -3.16 -11.49 -19.06
CA GLY A 56 -1.86 -11.63 -19.69
C GLY A 56 -1.97 -12.10 -21.16
N PRO A 57 -0.85 -12.14 -21.89
CA PRO A 57 -0.79 -12.68 -23.25
C PRO A 57 -1.24 -14.15 -23.37
N ASP A 58 -1.21 -14.90 -22.26
CA ASP A 58 -1.68 -16.29 -22.15
C ASP A 58 -3.20 -16.39 -21.86
N GLY A 59 -3.89 -15.25 -21.76
CA GLY A 59 -5.31 -15.16 -21.45
C GLY A 59 -5.65 -15.35 -19.97
N LYS A 60 -4.67 -15.55 -19.09
CA LYS A 60 -4.88 -15.73 -17.65
C LYS A 60 -4.95 -14.39 -16.94
N LEU A 61 -5.78 -14.30 -15.90
CA LEU A 61 -5.87 -13.10 -15.07
C LEU A 61 -4.74 -13.08 -14.04
N ALA A 62 -4.14 -11.91 -13.84
CA ALA A 62 -3.18 -11.73 -12.76
C ALA A 62 -3.19 -10.32 -12.17
N ILE A 63 -2.89 -10.19 -10.88
CA ILE A 63 -2.41 -8.94 -10.29
C ILE A 63 -0.88 -8.90 -10.39
N THR A 64 -0.33 -7.77 -10.84
CA THR A 64 1.10 -7.65 -11.15
C THR A 64 1.75 -6.51 -10.39
N PHE A 65 2.71 -6.82 -9.52
CA PHE A 65 3.57 -5.84 -8.82
C PHE A 65 4.77 -6.55 -8.16
N PRO A 66 5.89 -5.84 -7.91
CA PRO A 66 7.16 -6.46 -7.52
C PRO A 66 7.29 -6.60 -5.99
N MET A 67 6.60 -7.59 -5.40
CA MET A 67 6.65 -7.88 -3.96
C MET A 67 7.21 -9.27 -3.64
N GLY A 68 7.36 -10.18 -4.61
CA GLY A 68 7.82 -11.55 -4.34
C GLY A 68 6.91 -12.25 -3.34
N ASN A 69 7.50 -12.97 -2.41
CA ASN A 69 6.80 -13.61 -1.29
C ASN A 69 6.62 -12.68 -0.06
N LYS A 70 6.85 -11.37 -0.22
CA LYS A 70 6.84 -10.41 0.88
C LYS A 70 5.43 -9.87 1.14
N LYS A 71 5.14 -9.59 2.40
CA LYS A 71 3.88 -9.00 2.85
C LYS A 71 3.84 -7.52 2.52
N LEU A 72 2.67 -7.09 2.07
CA LEU A 72 2.35 -5.70 1.79
C LEU A 72 1.29 -5.23 2.79
N PRO A 73 1.61 -4.26 3.67
CA PRO A 73 0.59 -3.60 4.46
C PRO A 73 -0.43 -2.92 3.55
N GLY A 74 -1.69 -3.30 3.72
CA GLY A 74 -2.82 -2.81 2.94
C GLY A 74 -3.93 -2.26 3.83
N ILE A 75 -4.78 -1.38 3.31
CA ILE A 75 -5.92 -0.81 4.03
C ILE A 75 -7.04 -0.41 3.06
N ALA A 76 -8.29 -0.56 3.50
CA ALA A 76 -9.43 0.07 2.83
C ALA A 76 -9.36 1.60 2.99
N ALA A 77 -9.55 2.36 1.90
CA ALA A 77 -9.45 3.82 1.94
C ALA A 77 -10.43 4.43 2.97
N ALA A 78 -11.62 3.85 3.10
CA ALA A 78 -12.62 4.27 4.09
C ALA A 78 -12.15 4.12 5.55
N ASP A 79 -11.29 3.15 5.86
CA ASP A 79 -10.80 2.92 7.22
C ASP A 79 -9.69 3.90 7.62
N ILE A 80 -9.03 4.57 6.67
CA ILE A 80 -8.07 5.65 6.97
C ILE A 80 -8.76 6.75 7.77
N GLY A 81 -9.95 7.18 7.32
CA GLY A 81 -10.73 8.21 8.01
C GLY A 81 -11.18 7.76 9.41
N LYS A 82 -11.58 6.50 9.57
CA LYS A 82 -11.98 5.94 10.87
C LYS A 82 -10.78 5.87 11.85
N CYS A 83 -9.60 5.46 11.37
CA CYS A 83 -8.38 5.47 12.17
C CYS A 83 -7.97 6.90 12.56
N ALA A 84 -8.03 7.85 11.62
CA ALA A 84 -7.77 9.26 11.91
C ALA A 84 -8.72 9.82 12.97
N PHE A 85 -10.01 9.47 12.91
CA PHE A 85 -10.98 9.80 13.95
C PHE A 85 -10.58 9.21 15.31
N GLY A 86 -10.12 7.95 15.37
CA GLY A 86 -9.57 7.33 16.58
C GLY A 86 -8.38 8.09 17.17
N ILE A 87 -7.49 8.60 16.32
CA ILE A 87 -6.35 9.44 16.72
C ILE A 87 -6.84 10.74 17.36
N PHE A 88 -7.76 11.45 16.72
CA PHE A 88 -8.32 12.69 17.27
C PHE A 88 -9.06 12.45 18.60
N LYS A 89 -9.79 11.34 18.73
CA LYS A 89 -10.48 10.96 19.97
C LYS A 89 -9.51 10.70 21.13
N ALA A 90 -8.27 10.31 20.85
CA ALA A 90 -7.22 10.14 21.86
C ALA A 90 -6.60 11.46 22.35
N GLY A 91 -7.10 12.61 21.89
CA GLY A 91 -6.64 13.93 22.31
C GLY A 91 -5.18 14.17 21.94
N SER A 92 -4.38 14.63 22.90
CA SER A 92 -2.97 14.97 22.66
C SER A 92 -2.03 13.75 22.57
N LYS A 93 -2.54 12.53 22.79
CA LYS A 93 -1.73 11.33 22.96
C LYS A 93 -0.71 11.10 21.85
N TYR A 94 -1.08 11.38 20.59
CA TYR A 94 -0.25 11.09 19.41
C TYR A 94 0.38 12.34 18.78
N ILE A 95 0.27 13.50 19.42
CA ILE A 95 0.94 14.72 18.93
C ILE A 95 2.46 14.51 18.97
N GLY A 96 3.14 14.88 17.88
CA GLY A 96 4.57 14.70 17.67
C GLY A 96 4.97 13.29 17.25
N GLN A 97 4.03 12.35 17.11
CA GLN A 97 4.33 10.96 16.76
C GLN A 97 4.03 10.65 15.29
N SER A 98 4.79 9.70 14.74
CA SER A 98 4.44 9.00 13.51
C SER A 98 3.70 7.72 13.87
N VAL A 99 2.50 7.53 13.33
CA VAL A 99 1.67 6.36 13.59
C VAL A 99 1.27 5.73 12.27
N GLY A 100 1.56 4.44 12.10
CA GLY A 100 1.19 3.72 10.88
C GLY A 100 -0.08 2.90 11.04
N ILE A 101 -0.86 2.84 9.97
CA ILE A 101 -2.12 2.08 9.93
C ILE A 101 -2.18 1.10 8.76
N ALA A 102 -2.67 -0.10 9.02
CA ALA A 102 -2.94 -1.14 8.03
C ALA A 102 -4.13 -1.98 8.50
N GLY A 103 -4.97 -2.41 7.56
CA GLY A 103 -6.05 -3.38 7.79
C GLY A 103 -5.56 -4.82 7.80
N ASP A 104 -4.57 -5.12 6.96
CA ASP A 104 -3.96 -6.45 6.87
C ASP A 104 -2.54 -6.40 6.30
N HIS A 105 -1.77 -7.46 6.53
CA HIS A 105 -0.42 -7.70 5.98
C HIS A 105 -0.42 -8.99 5.17
N VAL A 106 -0.75 -8.89 3.88
CA VAL A 106 -0.89 -10.04 2.97
C VAL A 106 0.15 -10.00 1.85
N THR A 107 0.56 -11.16 1.39
CA THR A 107 1.44 -11.35 0.23
C THR A 107 0.65 -11.19 -1.08
N GLY A 108 1.37 -11.03 -2.21
CA GLY A 108 0.75 -11.03 -3.53
C GLY A 108 -0.03 -12.31 -3.83
N ASN A 109 0.49 -13.48 -3.44
CA ASN A 109 -0.20 -14.77 -3.61
C ASN A 109 -1.49 -14.82 -2.79
N GLU A 110 -1.43 -14.50 -1.49
CA GLU A 110 -2.64 -14.46 -0.64
C GLU A 110 -3.69 -13.50 -1.18
N MET A 111 -3.27 -12.35 -1.75
CA MET A 111 -4.19 -11.43 -2.41
C MET A 111 -4.84 -12.06 -3.65
N ALA A 112 -4.06 -12.73 -4.50
CA ALA A 112 -4.56 -13.36 -5.72
C ALA A 112 -5.50 -14.54 -5.42
N ASP A 113 -5.17 -15.37 -4.42
CA ASP A 113 -6.01 -16.47 -3.94
C ASP A 113 -7.36 -15.94 -3.41
N THR A 114 -7.31 -14.92 -2.53
CA THR A 114 -8.52 -14.28 -1.97
C THR A 114 -9.40 -13.69 -3.09
N LEU A 115 -8.80 -13.01 -4.06
CA LEU A 115 -9.54 -12.47 -5.20
C LEU A 115 -10.12 -13.58 -6.07
N SER A 116 -9.40 -14.69 -6.26
CA SER A 116 -9.86 -15.84 -7.04
C SER A 116 -11.13 -16.43 -6.45
N ASP A 117 -11.14 -16.66 -5.15
CA ASP A 117 -12.27 -17.22 -4.41
C ASP A 117 -13.50 -16.30 -4.46
N ILE A 118 -13.29 -14.99 -4.28
CA ILE A 118 -14.37 -14.00 -4.22
C ILE A 118 -14.97 -13.69 -5.59
N ILE A 119 -14.13 -13.61 -6.62
CA ILE A 119 -14.54 -13.28 -8.00
C ILE A 119 -15.02 -14.54 -8.74
N GLY A 120 -14.60 -15.73 -8.31
CA GLY A 120 -14.93 -16.99 -8.97
C GLY A 120 -14.19 -17.21 -10.30
N LYS A 121 -12.98 -16.63 -10.43
CA LYS A 121 -12.09 -16.78 -11.59
C LYS A 121 -10.68 -17.01 -11.09
N GLU A 122 -9.92 -17.87 -11.76
CA GLU A 122 -8.49 -18.04 -11.45
C GLU A 122 -7.74 -16.72 -11.71
N ILE A 123 -7.18 -16.16 -10.65
CA ILE A 123 -6.34 -14.96 -10.66
C ILE A 123 -4.99 -15.36 -10.06
N ALA A 124 -3.94 -15.24 -10.85
CA ALA A 124 -2.58 -15.48 -10.40
C ALA A 124 -1.97 -14.22 -9.78
N TYR A 125 -0.97 -14.41 -8.94
CA TYR A 125 -0.01 -13.36 -8.65
C TYR A 125 1.13 -13.44 -9.65
N ASN A 126 1.28 -12.40 -10.47
CA ASN A 126 2.39 -12.28 -11.39
C ASN A 126 3.45 -11.36 -10.75
N GLU A 127 4.42 -11.96 -10.09
CA GLU A 127 5.59 -11.23 -9.64
C GLU A 127 6.45 -10.84 -10.84
N VAL A 128 6.92 -9.60 -10.82
CA VAL A 128 7.93 -9.11 -11.76
C VAL A 128 9.07 -8.48 -10.98
N PRO A 129 10.31 -8.47 -11.50
CA PRO A 129 11.37 -7.67 -10.93
C PRO A 129 11.01 -6.17 -10.90
N PRO A 130 11.46 -5.41 -9.88
CA PRO A 130 11.16 -3.98 -9.82
C PRO A 130 11.54 -3.21 -11.09
N ASP A 131 12.69 -3.51 -11.70
CA ASP A 131 13.20 -2.91 -12.93
C ASP A 131 12.29 -3.19 -14.13
N VAL A 132 11.72 -4.39 -14.21
CA VAL A 132 10.68 -4.71 -15.20
C VAL A 132 9.43 -3.86 -14.97
N TYR A 133 8.98 -3.71 -13.72
CA TYR A 133 7.79 -2.91 -13.39
C TYR A 133 7.95 -1.44 -13.79
N ARG A 134 9.13 -0.85 -13.59
CA ARG A 134 9.43 0.53 -14.03
C ARG A 134 9.34 0.67 -15.55
N GLY A 135 9.71 -0.39 -16.27
CA GLY A 135 9.63 -0.46 -17.73
C GLY A 135 8.21 -0.51 -18.31
N PHE A 136 7.16 -0.63 -17.49
CA PHE A 136 5.77 -0.67 -17.99
C PHE A 136 5.29 0.64 -18.61
N GLY A 137 6.01 1.75 -18.43
CA GLY A 137 5.83 2.98 -19.22
C GLY A 137 4.57 3.79 -18.92
N PHE A 138 3.76 3.39 -17.94
CA PHE A 138 2.64 4.21 -17.46
C PHE A 138 3.14 5.35 -16.55
N PRO A 139 2.39 6.47 -16.44
CA PRO A 139 2.77 7.58 -15.57
C PRO A 139 2.97 7.14 -14.12
N GLY A 140 4.20 7.31 -13.60
CA GLY A 140 4.56 6.93 -12.22
C GLY A 140 5.14 5.52 -12.06
N ALA A 141 5.36 4.76 -13.14
CA ALA A 141 5.95 3.41 -13.08
C ALA A 141 7.30 3.37 -12.35
N ASP A 142 8.19 4.34 -12.61
CA ASP A 142 9.48 4.46 -11.92
C ASP A 142 9.34 4.58 -10.40
N ASP A 143 8.45 5.48 -9.98
CA ASP A 143 8.21 5.81 -8.57
C ASP A 143 7.53 4.65 -7.84
N LEU A 144 6.52 4.02 -8.45
CA LEU A 144 5.89 2.82 -7.90
C LEU A 144 6.84 1.62 -7.86
N GLY A 145 7.68 1.43 -8.87
CA GLY A 145 8.71 0.39 -8.86
C GLY A 145 9.69 0.57 -7.71
N ASN A 146 10.14 1.81 -7.45
CA ASN A 146 10.96 2.14 -6.29
C ASN A 146 10.22 1.90 -4.96
N MET A 147 8.94 2.31 -4.88
CA MET A 147 8.12 2.10 -3.69
C MET A 147 7.96 0.62 -3.35
N PHE A 148 7.63 -0.22 -4.33
CA PHE A 148 7.48 -1.65 -4.10
C PHE A 148 8.80 -2.32 -3.75
N GLN A 149 9.90 -1.98 -4.44
CA GLN A 149 11.23 -2.48 -4.06
C GLN A 149 11.59 -2.10 -2.62
N PHE A 150 11.31 -0.86 -2.19
CA PHE A 150 11.53 -0.45 -0.80
C PHE A 150 10.71 -1.31 0.17
N LYS A 151 9.41 -1.52 -0.11
CA LYS A 151 8.53 -2.33 0.74
C LYS A 151 8.95 -3.80 0.76
N GLN A 152 9.45 -4.33 -0.35
CA GLN A 152 9.92 -5.70 -0.48
C GLN A 152 11.23 -5.92 0.29
N GLU A 153 12.23 -5.06 0.10
CA GLU A 153 13.55 -5.20 0.74
C GLU A 153 13.52 -4.88 2.24
N PHE A 154 12.64 -3.97 2.66
CA PHE A 154 12.50 -3.53 4.05
C PHE A 154 11.14 -3.93 4.65
N GLU A 155 10.64 -5.12 4.29
CA GLU A 155 9.35 -5.69 4.73
C GLU A 155 9.16 -5.57 6.25
N ASP A 156 10.13 -6.05 7.03
CA ASP A 156 10.03 -6.08 8.51
C ASP A 156 9.87 -4.67 9.08
N TYR A 157 10.62 -3.71 8.56
CA TYR A 157 10.51 -2.30 8.97
C TYR A 157 9.17 -1.72 8.55
N PHE A 158 8.76 -1.94 7.29
CA PHE A 158 7.57 -1.32 6.74
C PHE A 158 6.28 -1.86 7.37
N CYS A 159 6.22 -3.17 7.63
CA CYS A 159 5.16 -3.84 8.37
C CYS A 159 5.20 -3.49 9.86
N GLY A 160 6.39 -3.48 10.49
CA GLY A 160 6.56 -3.13 11.90
C GLY A 160 6.07 -1.72 12.24
N ALA A 161 6.23 -0.77 11.30
CA ALA A 161 5.71 0.58 11.44
C ALA A 161 4.16 0.66 11.36
N ARG A 162 3.46 -0.42 10.99
CA ARG A 162 2.01 -0.49 10.72
C ARG A 162 1.36 -1.62 11.50
N SER A 163 1.42 -1.56 12.83
CA SER A 163 0.81 -2.58 13.68
C SER A 163 -0.71 -2.72 13.42
N LEU A 164 -1.15 -3.95 13.15
CA LEU A 164 -2.56 -4.30 12.99
C LEU A 164 -3.32 -4.12 14.30
N ASP A 165 -2.73 -4.50 15.43
CA ASP A 165 -3.33 -4.31 16.77
C ASP A 165 -3.52 -2.84 17.09
N PHE A 166 -2.52 -2.01 16.79
CA PHE A 166 -2.63 -0.57 16.93
C PHE A 166 -3.76 -0.01 16.04
N SER A 167 -3.81 -0.42 14.78
CA SER A 167 -4.86 0.00 13.84
C SER A 167 -6.25 -0.38 14.34
N ARG A 168 -6.43 -1.61 14.85
CA ARG A 168 -7.69 -2.07 15.46
C ARG A 168 -8.05 -1.31 16.73
N SER A 169 -7.05 -0.87 17.51
CA SER A 169 -7.30 -0.03 18.69
C SER A 169 -7.87 1.35 18.32
N LEU A 170 -7.54 1.88 17.14
CA LEU A 170 -8.09 3.13 16.61
C LEU A 170 -9.46 2.91 15.94
N ASN A 171 -9.63 1.80 15.23
CA ASN A 171 -10.84 1.43 14.51
C ASN A 171 -11.17 -0.06 14.75
N PRO A 172 -12.09 -0.38 15.69
CA PRO A 172 -12.49 -1.77 15.93
C PRO A 172 -13.17 -2.45 14.74
N ALA A 173 -13.72 -1.68 13.79
CA ALA A 173 -14.38 -2.16 12.58
C ALA A 173 -13.43 -2.18 11.36
N LEU A 174 -12.12 -2.32 11.60
CA LEU A 174 -11.10 -2.37 10.57
C LEU A 174 -11.25 -3.61 9.69
N GLN A 175 -11.30 -3.39 8.38
CA GLN A 175 -11.44 -4.46 7.40
C GLN A 175 -10.13 -5.23 7.18
N SER A 176 -10.24 -6.56 7.05
CA SER A 176 -9.21 -7.38 6.42
C SER A 176 -9.27 -7.22 4.89
N PHE A 177 -8.27 -7.74 4.17
CA PHE A 177 -8.30 -7.72 2.72
C PHE A 177 -9.49 -8.49 2.15
N GLU A 178 -9.76 -9.68 2.70
CA GLU A 178 -10.89 -10.54 2.33
C GLU A 178 -12.24 -9.82 2.50
N ALA A 179 -12.48 -9.19 3.65
CA ALA A 179 -13.73 -8.47 3.91
C ALA A 179 -13.93 -7.32 2.91
N TRP A 180 -12.87 -6.55 2.66
CA TRP A 180 -12.90 -5.47 1.69
C TRP A 180 -13.14 -5.98 0.27
N ALA A 181 -12.46 -7.05 -0.15
CA ALA A 181 -12.60 -7.63 -1.47
C ALA A 181 -14.02 -8.18 -1.69
N ALA A 182 -14.61 -8.82 -0.68
CA ALA A 182 -15.97 -9.35 -0.74
C ALA A 182 -17.02 -8.24 -0.89
N GLU A 183 -16.85 -7.14 -0.16
CA GLU A 183 -17.73 -5.96 -0.28
C GLU A 183 -17.60 -5.26 -1.64
N ASN A 184 -16.42 -5.31 -2.26
CA ASN A 184 -16.10 -4.53 -3.46
C ASN A 184 -16.00 -5.35 -4.76
N LYS A 185 -16.27 -6.65 -4.74
CA LYS A 185 -16.05 -7.54 -5.90
C LYS A 185 -16.65 -7.03 -7.22
N GLU A 186 -17.87 -6.47 -7.17
CA GLU A 186 -18.58 -5.96 -8.35
C GLU A 186 -17.98 -4.65 -8.90
N ARG A 187 -17.15 -3.98 -8.08
CA ARG A 187 -16.47 -2.74 -8.45
C ARG A 187 -15.08 -2.98 -9.01
N ILE A 188 -14.46 -4.12 -8.74
CA ILE A 188 -13.12 -4.45 -9.22
C ILE A 188 -13.20 -4.74 -10.72
N PRO A 189 -12.63 -3.88 -11.59
CA PRO A 189 -12.61 -4.15 -13.02
C PRO A 189 -11.75 -5.38 -13.28
N ILE A 190 -12.27 -6.29 -14.09
CA ILE A 190 -11.52 -7.42 -14.61
C ILE A 190 -11.06 -7.04 -16.01
N GLY A 191 -9.75 -6.89 -16.21
CA GLY A 191 -9.18 -6.56 -17.51
C GLY A 191 -9.60 -7.56 -18.58
N GLU A 192 -9.89 -7.05 -19.79
CA GLU A 192 -10.19 -7.88 -20.97
C GLU A 192 -8.95 -8.43 -21.65
#